data_AF-A0A9P1MKS7-F1
#
_entry.id   AF-A0A9P1MKS7-F1
#
_cell.length_a   1.000
_cell.length_b   1.000
_cell.length_c   1.000
_cell.angle_alpha   90.00
_cell.angle_beta   90.00
_cell.angle_gamma   90.00
#
_symmetry.space_group_name_H-M   'P 1'
#
loop_
_entity.id
_entity.type
_entity.pdbx_description
1 polymer ?
#
loop_
_entity_poly.entity_id
_entity_poly.type
_entity_poly.pdbx_seq_one_letter_code
_entity_poly.pdbx_strand_id
1 'polypeptide(L)'
;MPRRIPDYPDAYSGWNLVSSYESIISIVASLVFLYTLYDLLARQEYNLANNYWYVPQFFSSSRAIGATSTATTLEWSLTSPPSFHTVNSLPLQS
;
A
#
# COMPACT_ATOMS: atom_id res chain seq x y z
N MET A 1 -28.94 1.89 -20.35
CA MET A 1 -28.09 2.78 -21.17
C MET A 1 -27.16 1.95 -22.06
N PRO A 2 -27.27 2.04 -23.40
CA PRO A 2 -26.28 1.47 -24.33
C PRO A 2 -24.87 2.03 -24.09
N ARG A 3 -23.82 1.24 -24.34
CA ARG A 3 -22.42 1.65 -24.09
C ARG A 3 -21.90 2.56 -25.21
N ARG A 4 -21.01 3.51 -24.88
CA ARG A 4 -20.33 4.41 -25.83
C ARG A 4 -21.26 5.38 -26.57
N ILE A 5 -22.30 5.86 -25.90
CA ILE A 5 -23.16 6.93 -26.42
C ILE A 5 -22.76 8.27 -25.81
N PRO A 6 -22.66 9.35 -26.60
CA PRO A 6 -22.35 10.68 -26.09
C PRO A 6 -23.54 11.34 -25.38
N ASP A 7 -24.76 10.98 -25.77
CA ASP A 7 -26.00 11.53 -25.23
C ASP A 7 -26.94 10.39 -24.76
N TYR A 8 -27.81 10.67 -23.80
CA TYR A 8 -28.67 9.70 -23.15
C TYR A 8 -30.06 10.26 -22.82
N PRO A 9 -31.12 9.42 -22.84
CA PRO A 9 -32.45 9.85 -22.40
C PRO A 9 -32.48 10.38 -20.96
N ASP A 10 -33.35 11.35 -20.69
CA ASP A 10 -33.49 12.05 -19.40
C ASP A 10 -33.67 11.11 -18.20
N ALA A 11 -34.24 9.92 -18.42
CA ALA A 11 -34.42 8.88 -17.40
C ALA A 11 -33.10 8.42 -16.75
N TYR A 12 -31.94 8.62 -17.40
CA TYR A 12 -30.62 8.25 -16.88
C TYR A 12 -29.83 9.41 -16.29
N SER A 13 -30.36 10.63 -16.31
CA SER A 13 -29.67 11.85 -15.86
C SER A 13 -29.19 11.78 -14.41
N GLY A 14 -29.99 11.23 -13.48
CA GLY A 14 -29.66 11.16 -12.06
C GLY A 14 -28.37 10.35 -11.78
N TRP A 15 -28.25 9.15 -12.34
CA TRP A 15 -27.07 8.31 -12.13
C TRP A 15 -25.83 8.88 -12.82
N ASN A 16 -25.98 9.49 -14.00
CA ASN A 16 -24.87 10.16 -14.69
C ASN A 16 -24.37 11.39 -13.91
N LEU A 17 -25.24 12.13 -13.22
CA LEU A 17 -24.84 13.21 -12.33
C LEU A 17 -24.01 12.69 -11.15
N VAL A 18 -24.46 11.63 -10.47
CA VAL A 18 -23.73 11.01 -9.35
C VAL A 18 -22.35 10.52 -9.81
N SER A 19 -22.28 9.79 -10.92
CA SER A 19 -21.02 9.29 -11.48
C SER A 19 -20.07 10.43 -11.88
N SER A 20 -20.60 11.56 -12.34
CA SER A 20 -19.78 12.74 -12.66
C SER A 20 -19.15 13.36 -11.40
N TYR A 21 -19.90 13.46 -10.31
CA TYR A 21 -19.35 13.92 -9.03
C TYR A 21 -18.27 12.97 -8.48
N GLU A 22 -18.49 11.66 -8.57
CA GLU A 22 -17.49 10.66 -8.15
C GLU A 22 -16.20 10.73 -8.99
N SER A 23 -16.30 11.04 -10.28
CA SER A 23 -15.12 11.24 -11.12
C SER A 23 -14.25 12.40 -10.61
N ILE A 24 -14.86 13.50 -10.16
CA ILE A 24 -14.13 14.63 -9.56
C ILE A 24 -13.46 14.19 -8.25
N ILE A 25 -14.19 13.46 -7.40
CA ILE A 25 -13.65 12.95 -6.13
C ILE A 25 -12.45 12.00 -6.38
N SER A 26 -12.54 11.14 -7.40
CA SER A 26 -11.45 10.23 -7.79
C SER A 26 -10.20 10.97 -8.26
N ILE A 27 -10.36 12.08 -9.00
CA ILE A 27 -9.23 12.93 -9.41
C ILE A 27 -8.57 13.55 -8.17
N VAL A 28 -9.35 14.09 -7.24
CA VAL A 28 -8.81 14.68 -5.99
C VAL A 28 -8.09 13.61 -5.15
N ALA A 29 -8.69 12.43 -4.97
CA ALA A 29 -8.05 11.33 -4.25
C ALA A 29 -6.73 10.89 -4.90
N SER A 30 -6.67 10.87 -6.23
CA SER A 30 -5.46 10.55 -6.98
C SER A 30 -4.35 11.60 -6.76
N LEU A 31 -4.70 12.88 -6.69
CA LEU A 31 -3.74 13.95 -6.37
C LEU A 31 -3.21 13.82 -4.94
N VAL A 32 -4.07 13.51 -3.97
CA VAL A 32 -3.65 13.25 -2.58
C VAL A 32 -2.69 12.05 -2.52
N PHE A 33 -2.98 10.96 -3.23
CA PHE A 33 -2.09 9.80 -3.31
C PHE A 33 -0.71 10.16 -3.88
N LEU A 34 -0.67 10.92 -4.98
CA LEU A 34 0.59 11.37 -5.58
C LEU A 34 1.38 12.28 -4.65
N TYR A 35 0.71 13.15 -3.89
CA TYR A 35 1.36 13.98 -2.89
C TYR A 35 1.96 13.14 -1.76
N THR A 36 1.23 12.17 -1.21
CA THR A 36 1.76 11.25 -0.18
C THR A 36 2.96 10.46 -0.69
N LEU A 37 2.94 10.03 -1.95
CA LEU A 37 4.07 9.34 -2.58
C LEU A 37 5.29 10.26 -2.73
N TYR A 38 5.08 11.52 -3.14
CA TYR A 38 6.13 12.53 -3.20
C TYR A 38 6.74 12.79 -1.81
N ASP A 39 5.90 12.95 -0.79
CA ASP A 39 6.34 13.22 0.59
C ASP A 39 7.18 12.05 1.14
N LEU A 40 6.76 10.81 0.89
CA LEU A 40 7.47 9.59 1.26
C LEU A 40 8.87 9.52 0.61
N LEU A 41 8.99 9.88 -0.68
CA LEU A 41 10.27 9.86 -1.39
C LEU A 41 11.18 11.03 -1.00
N ALA A 42 10.63 12.20 -0.68
CA ALA A 42 11.40 13.40 -0.36
C ALA A 42 11.94 13.41 1.07
N ARG A 43 11.20 12.85 2.04
CA ARG A 43 11.58 12.91 3.47
C ARG A 43 12.54 11.82 3.94
N GLN A 44 12.70 10.72 3.19
CA GLN A 44 13.61 9.59 3.45
C GLN A 44 13.86 9.32 4.95
N GLU A 45 12.85 8.82 5.67
CA GLU A 45 13.06 8.31 7.02
C GLU A 45 13.78 6.96 6.96
N TYR A 46 15.11 6.97 7.14
CA TYR A 46 15.98 5.80 6.98
C TYR A 46 15.91 4.75 8.09
N ASN A 47 15.02 4.91 9.08
CA ASN A 47 14.98 4.05 10.25
C ASN A 47 13.71 3.19 10.31
N LEU A 48 13.40 2.55 9.18
CA LEU A 48 12.28 1.62 9.07
C LEU A 48 12.72 0.22 9.52
N ALA A 49 11.90 -0.43 10.34
CA ALA A 49 12.09 -1.84 10.63
C ALA A 49 11.93 -2.68 9.35
N ASN A 50 12.65 -3.80 9.27
CA ASN A 50 12.56 -4.76 8.16
C ASN A 50 11.11 -5.21 7.90
N ASN A 51 10.35 -5.46 8.97
CA ASN A 51 8.92 -5.74 8.90
C ASN A 51 8.12 -4.61 9.58
N TYR A 52 7.65 -3.65 8.77
CA TYR A 52 6.87 -2.52 9.25
C TYR A 52 5.40 -2.85 9.53
N TRP A 53 4.88 -3.96 9.01
CA TRP A 53 3.52 -4.46 9.28
C TRP A 53 3.44 -5.41 10.47
N TYR A 54 4.54 -5.58 11.21
CA TYR A 54 4.59 -6.51 12.32
C TYR A 54 3.58 -6.13 13.41
N VAL A 55 2.69 -7.08 13.75
CA VAL A 55 1.76 -6.96 14.87
C VAL A 55 2.19 -7.93 15.98
N PRO A 56 2.52 -7.45 17.19
CA PRO A 56 2.92 -8.32 18.30
C PRO A 56 1.76 -9.18 18.78
N GLN A 57 2.05 -10.42 19.16
CA GLN A 57 1.08 -11.31 19.79
C GLN A 57 0.77 -10.88 21.22
N PHE A 58 -0.43 -11.18 21.70
CA PHE A 58 -0.92 -10.76 23.02
C PHE A 58 0.00 -11.15 24.19
N PHE A 59 0.64 -12.32 24.12
CA PHE A 59 1.55 -12.82 25.16
C PHE A 59 3.04 -12.49 24.91
N SER A 60 3.34 -11.47 24.09
CA SER A 60 4.72 -11.02 23.86
C SER A 60 5.11 -9.85 24.77
N SER A 61 6.32 -9.88 25.33
CA SER A 61 6.84 -8.75 26.10
C SER A 61 7.37 -7.66 25.17
N SER A 62 7.21 -6.38 25.52
CA SER A 62 7.71 -5.26 24.73
C SER A 62 9.23 -5.30 24.47
N ARG A 63 9.99 -5.94 25.36
CA ARG A 63 11.43 -6.18 25.21
C ARG A 63 11.75 -7.26 24.16
N ALA A 64 10.84 -8.20 23.92
CA ALA A 64 11.00 -9.24 22.89
C ALA A 64 10.60 -8.74 21.49
N ILE A 65 9.76 -7.70 21.38
CA ILE A 65 9.28 -7.14 20.11
C ILE A 65 10.43 -6.67 19.20
N GLY A 66 11.50 -6.11 19.78
CA GLY A 66 12.66 -5.66 19.00
C GLY A 66 13.59 -6.77 18.53
N ALA A 67 13.46 -7.99 19.08
CA ALA A 67 14.38 -9.11 18.83
C ALA A 67 13.82 -10.16 17.86
N THR A 68 12.49 -10.25 17.70
CA THR A 68 11.84 -11.27 16.89
C THR A 68 10.82 -10.65 15.93
N SER A 69 11.27 -10.20 14.75
CA SER A 69 10.37 -9.96 13.63
C SER A 69 9.91 -11.31 13.08
N THR A 70 8.76 -11.80 13.54
CA THR A 70 8.17 -13.01 12.95
C THR A 70 7.45 -12.61 11.66
N ALA A 71 7.86 -13.21 10.55
CA ALA A 71 7.19 -13.08 9.27
C ALA A 71 6.78 -14.46 8.77
N THR A 72 5.63 -14.53 8.11
CA THR A 72 5.12 -15.76 7.47
C THR A 72 5.74 -16.00 6.10
N THR A 73 6.30 -14.95 5.49
CA THR A 73 6.86 -14.93 4.15
C THR A 73 8.26 -14.29 4.17
N LEU A 74 9.10 -14.64 3.21
CA LEU A 74 10.52 -14.28 3.22
C LEU A 74 10.78 -12.79 2.94
N GLU A 75 9.90 -12.09 2.22
CA GLU A 75 10.11 -10.69 1.86
C GLU A 75 10.26 -9.78 3.09
N TRP A 76 9.58 -10.10 4.19
CA TRP A 76 9.61 -9.34 5.44
C TRP A 76 10.78 -9.70 6.37
N SER A 77 11.59 -10.70 5.99
CA SER A 77 12.82 -11.06 6.70
C SER A 77 14.06 -10.31 6.20
N LEU A 78 13.95 -9.69 5.02
CA LEU A 78 15.04 -8.94 4.38
C LEU A 78 15.17 -7.53 4.95
N THR A 79 16.30 -6.88 4.67
CA THR A 79 16.52 -5.46 5.03
C THR A 79 15.64 -4.52 4.21
N SER A 80 15.31 -3.35 4.78
CA SER A 80 14.67 -2.25 4.06
C SER A 80 15.66 -1.07 3.92
N PRO A 81 16.19 -0.78 2.72
CA PRO A 81 15.98 -1.45 1.44
C PRO A 81 16.73 -2.80 1.33
N PRO A 82 16.30 -3.70 0.44
CA PRO A 82 16.98 -4.97 0.21
C PRO A 82 18.35 -4.75 -0.46
N SER A 83 19.32 -5.61 -0.15
CA SER A 83 20.61 -5.61 -0.85
C SER A 83 20.45 -5.99 -2.32
N PHE A 84 21.41 -5.57 -3.16
CA PHE A 84 21.40 -5.88 -4.60
C PHE A 84 21.42 -7.40 -4.88
N HIS A 85 22.19 -8.14 -4.08
CA HIS A 85 22.11 -9.60 -3.99
C HIS A 85 21.58 -9.97 -2.61
N THR A 86 20.30 -10.33 -2.54
CA THR A 86 19.58 -10.59 -1.29
C THR A 86 19.94 -11.93 -0.66
N VAL A 87 20.13 -12.95 -1.51
CA VAL A 87 20.42 -14.32 -1.08
C VAL A 87 21.71 -14.81 -1.73
N ASN A 88 22.71 -15.15 -0.91
CA ASN A 88 23.94 -15.80 -1.37
C ASN A 88 23.77 -17.32 -1.50
N SER A 89 22.79 -17.88 -0.78
CA SER A 89 22.39 -19.28 -0.83
C SER A 89 20.86 -19.36 -0.69
N LEU A 90 20.26 -20.38 -1.30
CA LEU A 90 18.82 -20.59 -1.22
C LEU A 90 18.38 -20.80 0.24
N PRO A 91 17.30 -20.15 0.68
CA PRO A 91 16.74 -20.38 2.00
C PRO A 91 16.21 -21.80 2.11
N LEU A 92 16.46 -22.44 3.25
CA LEU A 92 15.95 -23.77 3.53
C LEU A 92 14.51 -23.66 4.03
N GLN A 93 13.63 -24.52 3.50
CA GLN A 93 12.27 -24.69 3.96
C GLN A 93 12.10 -26.12 4.46
N SER A 94 11.57 -26.26 5.68
CA SER A 94 11.26 -27.54 6.31
C SER A 94 10.12 -28.27 5.63
#